data_AF-R7WF57-F1
#
_entry.id   AF-R7WF57-F1
#
_cell.length_a   1.000
_cell.length_b   1.000
_cell.length_c   1.000
_cell.angle_alpha   90.00
_cell.angle_beta   90.00
_cell.angle_gamma   90.00
#
_symmetry.space_group_name_H-M   'P 1'
#
loop_
_entity.id
_entity.type
_entity.pdbx_description
1 polymer ?
#
loop_
_entity_poly.entity_id
_entity_poly.type
_entity_poly.pdbx_seq_one_letter_code
_entity_poly.pdbx_strand_id
1 'polypeptide(L)'
;MAYEDAWKACNPDFTTPFASVEDAVTRLLPYHVFADYDEEDTYIDDAGTEKSSAERWDNDVGATMTMQIAEFEKHVLTFNVMARQRAEGTMRSEEQLLLERALIQDEFRVSDNHVRMCSVNSAWM
;
A
#
# COMPACT_ATOMS: atom_id res chain seq x y z
N MET A 1 16.82 -43.81 -8.48
CA MET A 1 16.49 -42.58 -7.73
C MET A 1 17.00 -41.34 -8.47
N ALA A 2 18.20 -40.79 -8.24
CA ALA A 2 18.64 -39.53 -8.88
C ALA A 2 18.64 -39.55 -10.42
N TYR A 3 19.00 -40.68 -11.05
CA TYR A 3 18.96 -40.82 -12.51
C TYR A 3 17.53 -40.82 -13.09
N GLU A 4 16.59 -41.47 -12.40
CA GLU A 4 15.19 -41.51 -12.81
C GLU A 4 14.54 -40.15 -12.64
N ASP A 5 14.89 -39.43 -11.58
CA ASP A 5 14.43 -38.07 -11.32
C ASP A 5 14.98 -37.09 -12.38
N ALA A 6 16.27 -37.17 -12.71
CA ALA A 6 16.87 -36.39 -13.80
C ALA A 6 16.17 -36.64 -15.14
N TRP A 7 15.86 -37.90 -15.46
CA TRP A 7 15.16 -38.23 -16.69
C TRP A 7 13.73 -37.65 -16.72
N LYS A 8 12.99 -37.75 -15.61
CA LYS A 8 11.65 -37.16 -15.49
C LYS A 8 11.68 -35.62 -15.57
N ALA A 9 12.64 -34.99 -14.91
CA ALA A 9 12.80 -33.54 -14.92
C ALA A 9 13.21 -33.00 -16.30
N CYS A 10 13.93 -33.79 -17.10
CA CYS A 10 14.23 -33.52 -18.51
C CYS A 10 13.06 -33.79 -19.47
N ASN A 11 12.03 -34.52 -19.05
CA ASN A 11 10.86 -34.87 -19.88
C ASN A 11 9.53 -34.53 -19.19
N PRO A 12 9.28 -33.25 -18.83
CA PRO A 12 8.02 -32.85 -18.23
C PRO A 12 6.86 -32.87 -19.22
N ASP A 13 5.69 -33.21 -18.68
CA ASP A 13 4.43 -32.91 -19.33
C ASP A 13 3.97 -31.50 -18.91
N PHE A 14 3.93 -30.56 -19.85
CA PHE A 14 3.39 -29.21 -19.63
C PHE A 14 1.95 -29.06 -20.13
N THR A 15 1.42 -30.08 -20.82
CA THR A 15 0.15 -30.00 -21.53
C THR A 15 -1.02 -30.42 -20.64
N THR A 16 -0.76 -31.28 -19.66
CA THR A 16 -1.80 -31.73 -18.73
C THR A 16 -1.79 -30.91 -17.45
N PRO A 17 -2.93 -30.31 -17.05
CA PRO A 17 -3.05 -29.65 -15.75
C PRO A 17 -2.96 -30.68 -14.61
N PHE A 18 -2.65 -30.22 -13.40
CA PHE A 18 -2.59 -31.08 -12.23
C PHE A 18 -3.98 -31.62 -11.85
N ALA A 19 -4.07 -32.92 -11.62
CA ALA A 19 -5.30 -33.58 -11.21
C ALA A 19 -5.57 -33.47 -9.70
N SER A 20 -4.52 -33.36 -8.89
CA SER A 20 -4.58 -33.23 -7.43
C SER A 20 -3.29 -32.61 -6.87
N VAL A 21 -3.28 -32.31 -5.57
CA VAL A 21 -2.06 -31.89 -4.86
C VAL A 21 -0.99 -32.98 -4.91
N GLU A 22 -1.40 -34.25 -4.77
CA GLU A 22 -0.48 -35.39 -4.83
C GLU A 22 0.12 -35.55 -6.24
N ASP A 23 -0.68 -35.36 -7.30
CA ASP A 23 -0.19 -35.33 -8.68
C ASP A 23 0.82 -34.21 -8.90
N ALA A 24 0.53 -33.00 -8.42
CA ALA A 24 1.47 -31.89 -8.49
C ALA A 24 2.79 -32.21 -7.77
N VAL A 25 2.73 -32.76 -6.56
CA VAL A 25 3.91 -33.16 -5.79
C VAL A 25 4.73 -34.20 -6.56
N THR A 26 4.10 -35.27 -7.07
CA THR A 26 4.82 -36.33 -7.79
C THR A 26 5.49 -35.87 -9.09
N ARG A 27 4.87 -34.92 -9.81
CA ARG A 27 5.43 -34.34 -11.05
C ARG A 27 6.52 -33.31 -10.79
N LEU A 28 6.48 -32.62 -9.65
CA LEU A 28 7.45 -31.57 -9.30
C LEU A 28 8.63 -32.09 -8.48
N LEU A 29 8.47 -33.15 -7.70
CA LEU A 29 9.54 -33.76 -6.91
C LEU A 29 10.84 -34.02 -7.69
N PRO A 30 10.82 -34.59 -8.92
CA PRO A 30 12.04 -34.88 -9.69
C PRO A 30 12.97 -33.69 -9.95
N TYR A 31 12.47 -32.45 -9.85
CA TYR A 31 13.27 -31.25 -10.08
C TYR A 31 14.25 -30.92 -8.96
N HIS A 32 14.21 -31.63 -7.82
CA HIS A 32 15.20 -31.48 -6.75
C HIS A 32 16.65 -31.70 -7.24
N VAL A 33 16.83 -32.48 -8.31
CA VAL A 33 18.16 -32.77 -8.90
C VAL A 33 18.82 -31.51 -9.48
N PHE A 34 18.03 -30.48 -9.81
CA PHE A 34 18.51 -29.20 -10.32
C PHE A 34 18.50 -28.09 -9.28
N ALA A 35 18.06 -28.37 -8.06
CA ALA A 35 18.15 -27.40 -6.99
C ALA A 35 19.62 -27.31 -6.56
N ASP A 36 20.25 -26.17 -6.83
CA ASP A 36 21.43 -25.74 -6.06
C ASP A 36 20.91 -25.41 -4.65
N TYR A 37 20.94 -26.40 -3.78
CA TYR A 37 20.85 -26.14 -2.35
C TYR A 37 22.15 -25.43 -1.98
N ASP A 38 22.11 -24.12 -1.80
CA ASP A 38 23.19 -23.41 -1.11
C ASP A 38 23.31 -24.07 0.28
N GLU A 39 24.43 -24.76 0.53
CA GLU A 39 24.74 -25.32 1.86
C GLU A 39 24.82 -24.22 2.93
N GLU A 40 24.92 -22.95 2.49
CA GLU A 40 24.95 -21.72 3.29
C GLU A 40 23.55 -21.07 3.41
N ASP A 41 22.56 -21.79 3.93
CA ASP A 41 21.33 -21.17 4.46
C ASP A 41 21.58 -20.40 5.78
N THR A 42 22.87 -20.22 6.11
CA THR A 42 23.43 -19.55 7.26
C THR A 42 24.34 -18.43 6.83
N TYR A 43 24.15 -17.24 7.39
CA TYR A 43 25.04 -16.10 7.23
C TYR A 43 25.74 -15.81 8.56
N ILE A 44 26.98 -15.34 8.49
CA ILE A 44 27.73 -14.88 9.68
C ILE A 44 27.36 -13.41 9.92
N ASP A 45 26.69 -13.13 11.03
CA ASP A 45 26.36 -11.75 11.40
C ASP A 45 27.60 -10.92 11.78
N ASP A 46 27.44 -9.60 11.95
CA ASP A 46 28.53 -8.69 12.33
C ASP A 46 29.20 -9.06 13.68
N ALA A 47 28.56 -9.90 14.49
CA ALA A 47 29.10 -10.43 15.75
C ALA A 47 29.85 -11.76 15.58
N GLY A 48 29.98 -12.25 14.33
CA GLY A 48 30.66 -13.50 14.01
C GLY A 48 29.84 -14.75 14.31
N THR A 49 28.52 -14.61 14.50
CA THR A 49 27.62 -15.72 14.81
C THR A 49 26.90 -16.20 13.55
N GLU A 50 26.96 -17.50 13.28
CA GLU A 50 26.16 -18.13 12.22
C GLU A 50 24.67 -18.06 12.58
N LYS A 51 23.88 -17.41 11.73
CA LYS A 51 22.43 -17.26 11.87
C LYS A 51 21.72 -17.75 10.62
N SER A 52 20.56 -18.37 10.81
CA SER A 52 19.73 -18.83 9.71
C SER A 52 19.11 -17.64 8.94
N SER A 53 19.05 -17.76 7.62
CA SER A 53 18.35 -16.82 6.75
C SER A 53 16.87 -16.64 7.15
N ALA A 54 16.21 -17.71 7.61
CA ALA A 54 14.85 -17.66 8.12
C ALA A 54 14.72 -16.80 9.39
N GLU A 55 15.69 -16.89 10.30
CA GLU A 55 15.71 -16.08 11.53
C GLU A 55 15.90 -14.59 11.22
N ARG A 56 16.68 -14.25 10.17
CA ARG A 56 16.80 -12.86 9.69
C ARG A 56 15.47 -12.34 9.16
N TRP A 57 14.76 -13.15 8.37
CA TRP A 57 13.45 -12.76 7.84
C TRP A 57 12.43 -12.54 8.96
N ASP A 58 12.36 -13.44 9.93
CA ASP A 58 11.46 -13.28 11.10
C ASP A 58 11.78 -12.02 11.90
N ASN A 59 13.06 -11.72 12.12
CA ASN A 59 13.49 -10.50 12.81
C ASN A 59 13.15 -9.22 12.02
N ASP A 60 13.37 -9.22 10.71
CA ASP A 60 13.05 -8.08 9.84
C ASP A 60 11.53 -7.83 9.77
N VAL A 61 10.74 -8.90 9.62
CA VAL A 61 9.27 -8.83 9.67
C VAL A 61 8.81 -8.35 11.04
N GLY A 62 9.40 -8.85 12.13
CA GLY A 62 9.11 -8.38 13.49
C GLY A 62 9.43 -6.89 13.70
N ALA A 63 10.59 -6.44 13.24
CA ALA A 63 11.01 -5.05 13.34
C ALA A 63 10.12 -4.10 12.51
N THR A 64 9.80 -4.49 11.27
CA THR A 64 8.90 -3.71 10.41
C THR A 64 7.48 -3.65 10.98
N MET A 65 6.96 -4.77 11.50
CA MET A 65 5.65 -4.84 12.12
C MET A 65 5.55 -3.95 13.36
N THR A 66 6.56 -3.98 14.24
CA THR A 66 6.59 -3.14 15.45
C THR A 66 6.64 -1.65 15.09
N MET A 67 7.42 -1.26 14.09
CA MET A 67 7.45 0.11 13.57
C MET A 67 6.08 0.54 13.01
N GLN A 68 5.42 -0.33 12.24
CA GLN A 68 4.10 -0.03 11.67
C GLN A 68 3.02 0.11 12.74
N ILE A 69 3.05 -0.73 13.79
CA ILE A 69 2.14 -0.63 14.93
C ILE A 69 2.30 0.74 15.62
N ALA A 70 3.54 1.16 15.90
CA ALA A 70 3.81 2.44 16.55
C ALA A 70 3.31 3.64 15.71
N GLU A 71 3.49 3.61 14.39
CA GLU A 71 2.98 4.68 13.52
C GLU A 71 1.45 4.68 13.43
N PHE A 72 0.83 3.50 13.43
CA PHE A 72 -0.63 3.38 13.46
C PHE A 72 -1.22 3.97 14.74
N GLU A 73 -0.63 3.67 15.90
CA GLU A 73 -1.06 4.25 17.18
C GLU A 73 -0.99 5.78 17.18
N LYS A 74 0.10 6.34 16.65
CA LYS A 74 0.25 7.79 16.46
C LYS A 74 -0.81 8.38 15.54
N HIS A 75 -1.14 7.72 14.43
CA HIS A 75 -2.21 8.15 13.53
C HIS A 75 -3.58 8.13 14.21
N VAL A 76 -3.89 7.08 14.96
CA VAL A 76 -5.15 6.97 15.71
C VAL A 76 -5.29 8.09 16.75
N LEU A 77 -4.23 8.36 17.50
CA LEU A 77 -4.21 9.47 18.47
C LEU A 77 -4.42 10.82 17.78
N THR A 78 -3.71 11.07 16.68
CA THR A 78 -3.81 12.32 15.92
C THR A 78 -5.23 12.49 15.36
N PHE A 79 -5.80 11.43 14.79
CA PHE A 79 -7.17 11.45 14.28
C PHE A 79 -8.17 11.74 15.39
N ASN A 80 -8.05 11.11 16.56
CA ASN A 80 -8.95 11.31 17.68
C ASN A 80 -8.91 12.75 18.21
N VAL A 81 -7.71 13.35 18.29
CA VAL A 81 -7.54 14.77 18.66
C VAL A 81 -8.22 15.66 17.62
N MET A 82 -7.94 15.45 16.34
CA MET A 82 -8.55 16.23 15.26
C MET A 82 -10.07 16.10 15.22
N ALA A 83 -10.60 14.89 15.45
CA ALA A 83 -12.03 14.63 15.48
C ALA A 83 -12.72 15.37 16.63
N ARG A 84 -12.12 15.40 17.82
CA ARG A 84 -12.61 16.18 18.96
C ARG A 84 -12.59 17.68 18.69
N GLN A 85 -11.48 18.20 18.15
CA GLN A 85 -11.37 19.62 17.78
C GLN A 85 -12.40 20.03 16.71
N ARG A 86 -12.73 19.13 15.76
CA ARG A 86 -13.84 19.37 14.82
C ARG A 86 -15.19 19.41 15.53
N ALA A 87 -15.46 18.47 16.44
CA ALA A 87 -16.71 18.44 17.20
C ALA A 87 -16.88 19.67 18.11
N GLU A 88 -15.80 20.17 18.69
CA GLU A 88 -15.75 21.40 19.49
C GLU A 88 -15.82 22.68 18.63
N GLY A 89 -15.70 22.55 17.31
CA GLY A 89 -15.72 23.68 16.38
C GLY A 89 -14.44 24.52 16.37
N THR A 90 -13.33 24.04 16.96
CA THR A 90 -12.02 24.72 16.90
C THR A 90 -11.36 24.61 15.54
N MET A 91 -11.68 23.56 14.75
CA MET A 91 -11.21 23.42 13.36
C MET A 91 -12.35 23.61 12.36
N ARG A 92 -12.63 24.87 12.03
CA ARG A 92 -13.66 25.30 11.06
C ARG A 92 -13.10 25.71 9.71
N SER A 93 -11.94 25.18 9.32
CA SER A 93 -11.28 25.55 8.06
C SER A 93 -12.18 25.32 6.84
N GLU A 94 -12.95 24.22 6.81
CA GLU A 94 -13.91 23.97 5.73
C GLU A 94 -15.08 24.97 5.75
N GLU A 95 -15.66 25.25 6.91
CA GLU A 95 -16.71 26.27 7.04
C GLU A 95 -16.21 27.66 6.63
N GLN A 96 -14.96 28.00 6.98
CA GLN A 96 -14.31 29.25 6.60
C GLN A 96 -14.09 29.34 5.08
N LEU A 97 -13.62 28.26 4.45
CA LEU A 97 -13.48 28.18 2.99
C LEU A 97 -14.83 28.29 2.28
N LEU A 98 -15.89 27.69 2.83
CA LEU A 98 -17.24 27.81 2.28
C LEU A 98 -17.79 29.24 2.38
N LEU A 99 -17.54 29.93 3.50
CA LEU A 99 -17.90 31.33 3.68
C LEU A 99 -17.15 32.26 2.71
N GLU A 100 -15.84 32.07 2.56
CA GLU A 100 -15.02 32.85 1.63
C GLU A 100 -15.48 32.68 0.18
N ARG A 101 -15.76 31.43 -0.22
CA ARG A 101 -16.31 31.15 -1.56
C ARG A 101 -17.67 31.82 -1.77
N ALA A 102 -18.55 31.82 -0.77
CA ALA A 102 -19.86 32.45 -0.86
C ALA A 102 -19.75 33.98 -0.99
N LEU A 103 -18.82 34.61 -0.26
CA LEU A 103 -18.56 36.06 -0.36
C LEU A 103 -18.09 36.45 -1.76
N ILE A 104 -17.10 35.72 -2.30
CA ILE A 104 -16.60 35.95 -3.67
C ILE A 104 -17.73 35.81 -4.69
N GLN A 105 -18.58 34.79 -4.55
CA GLN A 105 -19.69 34.58 -5.47
C GLN A 105 -20.74 35.70 -5.42
N ASP A 106 -21.00 36.27 -4.24
CA ASP A 106 -21.91 37.41 -4.13
C ASP A 106 -21.29 38.68 -4.72
N GLU A 107 -19.99 38.93 -4.50
CA GLU A 107 -19.27 40.04 -5.14
C GLU A 107 -19.33 39.97 -6.67
N PHE A 108 -19.13 38.77 -7.25
CA PHE A 108 -19.30 38.54 -8.69
C PHE A 108 -20.72 38.86 -9.15
N ARG A 109 -21.73 38.41 -8.40
CA ARG A 109 -23.14 38.63 -8.76
C ARG A 109 -23.54 40.10 -8.67
N VAL A 110 -23.06 40.82 -7.65
CA VAL A 110 -23.26 42.26 -7.50
C VAL A 110 -22.59 43.02 -8.66
N SER A 111 -21.36 42.64 -9.00
CA SER A 111 -20.62 43.25 -10.11
C SER A 111 -21.32 43.02 -11.44
N ASP A 112 -21.76 41.79 -11.73
CA ASP A 112 -22.47 41.45 -12.97
C ASP A 112 -23.83 42.19 -13.07
N ASN A 113 -24.57 42.27 -11.96
CA ASN A 113 -25.80 43.06 -11.90
C ASN A 113 -25.54 44.56 -12.11
N HIS A 114 -24.46 45.10 -11.56
CA HIS A 114 -24.09 46.50 -11.76
C HIS A 114 -23.76 46.79 -13.23
N VAL A 115 -23.00 45.90 -13.89
CA VAL A 115 -22.69 46.00 -15.32
C VAL A 115 -23.97 45.94 -16.16
N ARG A 116 -24.90 45.03 -15.85
CA ARG A 116 -26.19 44.93 -16.54
C ARG A 116 -27.04 46.19 -16.36
N MET A 117 -27.13 46.74 -15.16
CA MET A 117 -27.88 47.99 -14.93
C MET A 117 -27.28 49.17 -15.69
N CYS A 118 -25.96 49.29 -15.71
CA CYS A 118 -25.27 50.31 -16.50
C CYS A 118 -25.47 50.12 -18.01
N SER A 119 -25.46 48.89 -18.50
CA SER A 119 -25.72 48.56 -19.91
C SER A 119 -27.17 48.79 -20.33
N VAL A 120 -28.14 48.60 -19.42
CA VAL A 120 -29.54 48.90 -19.71
C VAL A 120 -29.75 50.42 -19.75
N ASN A 121 -29.19 51.18 -18.80
CA ASN A 121 -29.33 52.64 -18.79
C ASN A 121 -28.70 53.34 -20.00
N SER A 122 -27.64 52.77 -20.60
CA SER A 122 -27.04 53.30 -21.83
C SER A 122 -27.79 52.91 -23.11
N ALA A 123 -28.73 51.95 -23.07
CA ALA A 123 -29.55 51.56 -24.21
C ALA A 123 -30.85 52.38 -24.35
N TRP A 124 -31.22 53.15 -23.33
CA TRP A 124 -32.40 54.03 -23.30
C TRP A 124 -32.05 55.53 -23.36
N MET A 125 -30.79 55.88 -23.68
CA MET A 125 -30.29 57.24 -23.91
C MET A 125 -29.84 57.39 -25.36
#